data_AF-A0A6J4V970-F1
#
_entry.id   AF-A0A6J4V970-F1
#
_cell.length_a   1.000
_cell.length_b   1.000
_cell.length_c   1.000
_cell.angle_alpha   90.00
_cell.angle_beta   90.00
_cell.angle_gamma   90.00
#
_symmetry.space_group_name_H-M   'P 1'
#
loop_
_entity.id
_entity.type
_entity.pdbx_description
1 polymer ?
#
loop_
_entity_poly.entity_id
_entity_poly.type
_entity_poly.pdbx_seq_one_letter_code
_entity_poly.pdbx_strand_id
1 'polypeptide(L)'
;MFGITQVYNRRDLHARYGGQHRGGISTPQRHPIVRLFTGEAGEGHGYEDGWVGDGVFQYSGQGQVGNMKFERGNRAIRDHALTGKDLF
;
A
#
# COMPACT_ATOMS: atom_id res chain seq x y z
N MET A 1 -5.84 -13.88 6.34
CA MET A 1 -6.10 -13.97 4.90
C MET A 1 -7.15 -12.92 4.54
N PHE A 2 -6.93 -12.14 3.49
CA PHE A 2 -7.88 -11.15 3.00
C PHE A 2 -8.76 -11.80 1.93
N GLY A 3 -10.06 -11.56 1.96
CA GLY A 3 -11.00 -12.02 0.96
C GLY A 3 -11.17 -10.96 -0.12
N ILE A 4 -11.18 -11.39 -1.39
CA ILE A 4 -11.57 -10.53 -2.51
C ILE A 4 -13.02 -10.05 -2.25
N THR A 5 -13.31 -8.80 -2.60
CA THR A 5 -14.60 -8.09 -2.39
C THR A 5 -15.06 -7.88 -0.94
N GLN A 6 -14.24 -8.27 0.05
CA GLN A 6 -14.58 -8.04 1.46
C GLN A 6 -14.28 -6.60 1.89
N VAL A 7 -15.16 -6.04 2.71
CA VAL A 7 -14.99 -4.70 3.29
C VAL A 7 -14.29 -4.82 4.64
N TYR A 8 -13.22 -4.05 4.82
CA TYR A 8 -12.45 -4.02 6.06
C TYR A 8 -12.38 -2.61 6.62
N ASN A 9 -12.56 -2.47 7.93
CA ASN A 9 -12.28 -1.21 8.60
C ASN A 9 -10.77 -1.03 8.78
N ARG A 10 -10.23 0.08 8.27
CA ARG A 10 -8.79 0.38 8.35
C ARG A 10 -8.26 0.40 9.80
N ARG A 11 -9.04 0.90 10.76
CA ARG A 11 -8.66 0.91 12.19
C ARG A 11 -8.46 -0.50 12.71
N ASP A 12 -9.37 -1.40 12.36
CA ASP A 12 -9.33 -2.79 12.82
C ASP A 12 -8.18 -3.57 12.16
N LEU A 13 -7.87 -3.26 10.90
CA LEU A 13 -6.66 -3.79 10.23
C LEU A 13 -5.39 -3.41 10.98
N HIS A 14 -5.27 -2.15 11.44
CA HIS A 14 -4.13 -1.72 12.23
C HIS A 14 -4.14 -2.32 13.64
N ALA A 15 -5.29 -2.45 14.30
CA ALA A 15 -5.39 -3.10 15.60
C ALA A 15 -4.93 -4.56 15.53
N ARG A 16 -5.29 -5.27 14.45
CA ARG A 16 -4.97 -6.69 14.26
C ARG A 16 -3.53 -6.95 13.83
N TYR A 17 -3.01 -6.13 12.92
CA TYR A 17 -1.74 -6.41 12.24
C TYR A 17 -0.66 -5.34 12.48
N GLY A 18 -0.98 -4.24 13.15
CA GLY A 18 -0.09 -3.09 13.33
C GLY A 18 0.22 -2.36 12.01
N GLY A 19 1.44 -1.84 11.91
CA GLY A 19 1.91 -1.03 10.77
C GLY A 19 1.55 0.44 10.90
N GLN A 20 1.92 1.23 9.88
CA GLN A 20 1.68 2.68 9.84
C GLN A 20 0.18 2.94 9.65
N HIS A 21 -0.38 3.84 10.48
CA HIS A 21 -1.80 4.20 10.47
C HIS A 21 -2.16 5.26 9.42
N ARG A 22 -1.18 6.00 8.91
CA ARG A 22 -1.34 7.08 7.94
C ARG A 22 -0.66 6.74 6.62
N GLY A 23 -1.09 7.38 5.54
CA GLY A 23 -0.54 7.21 4.19
C GLY A 23 -1.13 6.02 3.43
N GLY A 24 -0.66 5.83 2.21
CA GLY A 24 -1.11 4.73 1.35
C GLY A 24 -0.46 3.39 1.69
N ILE A 25 0.74 3.37 2.28
CA ILE A 25 1.52 2.14 2.42
C ILE A 25 1.68 1.78 3.90
N SER A 26 1.30 0.56 4.27
CA SER A 26 1.44 0.02 5.63
C SER A 26 2.27 -1.25 5.62
N THR A 27 3.29 -1.29 6.48
CA THR A 27 4.30 -2.36 6.55
C THR A 27 4.37 -2.96 7.96
N PRO A 28 3.40 -3.82 8.34
CA PRO A 28 3.49 -4.62 9.56
C PRO A 28 4.85 -5.31 9.74
N GLN A 29 5.44 -5.19 10.93
CA GLN A 29 6.74 -5.83 11.21
C GLN A 29 6.62 -7.34 11.48
N ARG A 30 5.49 -7.76 12.04
CA ARG A 30 5.27 -9.15 12.49
C ARG A 30 4.53 -10.03 11.49
N HIS A 31 4.19 -9.49 10.33
CA HIS A 31 3.44 -10.20 9.30
C HIS A 31 4.12 -9.99 7.94
N PRO A 32 4.25 -11.03 7.10
CA PRO A 32 4.92 -10.96 5.80
C PRO A 32 4.00 -10.32 4.74
N ILE A 33 3.50 -9.12 5.01
CA ILE A 33 2.55 -8.42 4.15
C ILE A 33 2.91 -6.94 4.04
N VAL A 34 2.62 -6.35 2.89
CA VAL A 34 2.58 -4.89 2.67
C VAL A 34 1.16 -4.57 2.22
N ARG A 35 0.52 -3.61 2.91
CA ARG A 35 -0.83 -3.16 2.56
C ARG A 35 -0.80 -1.84 1.82
N LEU A 36 -1.54 -1.79 0.72
CA LEU A 36 -1.73 -0.65 -0.15
C LEU A 36 -3.15 -0.11 0.03
N PHE A 37 -3.24 1.16 0.40
CA PHE A 37 -4.46 1.91 0.52
C PHE A 37 -4.47 2.96 -0.58
N THR A 38 -5.53 2.95 -1.38
CA THR A 38 -5.82 3.91 -2.43
C THR A 38 -7.21 4.53 -2.21
N GLY A 39 -7.49 5.67 -2.84
CA GLY A 39 -8.76 6.39 -2.74
C GLY A 39 -8.62 7.87 -3.13
N GLU A 40 -9.76 8.55 -3.26
CA GLU A 40 -9.88 9.92 -3.84
C GLU A 40 -8.95 10.96 -3.20
N ALA A 41 -8.61 10.81 -1.92
CA ALA A 41 -7.69 11.72 -1.23
C ALA A 41 -6.26 11.74 -1.85
N GLY A 42 -5.88 10.72 -2.62
CA GLY A 42 -4.60 10.65 -3.33
C GLY A 42 -4.54 11.58 -4.55
N GLU A 43 -5.65 11.77 -5.25
CA GLU A 43 -5.72 12.59 -6.47
C GLU A 43 -5.35 14.06 -6.19
N GLY A 44 -5.77 14.58 -5.03
CA GLY A 44 -5.41 15.93 -4.57
C GLY A 44 -3.91 16.16 -4.35
N HIS A 45 -3.11 15.08 -4.35
CA HIS A 45 -1.65 15.10 -4.26
C HIS A 45 -0.97 14.72 -5.58
N GLY A 46 -1.72 14.60 -6.68
CA GLY A 46 -1.21 14.19 -7.99
C GLY A 46 -0.91 12.69 -8.10
N TYR A 47 -1.49 11.87 -7.22
CA TYR A 47 -1.41 10.41 -7.36
C TYR A 47 -2.48 9.91 -8.32
N GLU A 48 -2.05 9.06 -9.25
CA GLU A 48 -2.89 8.43 -10.28
C GLU A 48 -2.88 6.92 -10.04
N ASP A 49 -3.73 6.50 -9.12
CA ASP A 49 -3.95 5.08 -8.82
C ASP A 49 -5.14 4.58 -9.63
N GLY A 50 -5.04 3.39 -10.21
CA GLY A 50 -6.16 2.83 -10.94
C GLY A 50 -5.84 1.56 -11.72
N TRP A 51 -6.90 0.91 -12.18
CA TRP A 51 -6.76 -0.19 -13.12
C TRP A 51 -6.32 0.35 -14.48
N VAL A 52 -5.17 -0.11 -14.93
CA VAL A 52 -4.78 -0.07 -16.33
C VAL A 52 -5.08 -1.46 -16.91
N GLY A 53 -5.23 -1.60 -18.23
CA GLY A 53 -5.74 -2.83 -18.86
C GLY A 53 -5.09 -4.15 -18.38
N ASP A 54 -5.71 -5.27 -18.73
CA ASP A 54 -5.19 -6.62 -18.46
C ASP A 54 -5.00 -6.97 -16.98
N GLY A 55 -5.86 -6.43 -16.09
CA GLY A 55 -5.81 -6.75 -14.67
C GLY A 55 -4.57 -6.21 -13.96
N VAL A 56 -3.97 -5.15 -14.50
CA VAL A 56 -2.84 -4.46 -13.88
C VAL A 56 -3.36 -3.26 -13.09
N PHE A 57 -3.03 -3.20 -11.80
CA PHE A 57 -3.32 -2.03 -10.98
C PHE A 57 -2.08 -1.14 -10.90
N GLN A 58 -2.19 0.09 -11.39
CA GLN A 58 -1.17 1.12 -11.22
C GLN A 58 -1.34 1.76 -9.84
N TYR A 59 -0.25 1.84 -9.08
CA TYR A 59 -0.24 2.42 -7.74
C TYR A 59 0.92 3.41 -7.60
N SER A 60 0.61 4.61 -7.14
CA SER A 60 1.56 5.70 -6.94
C SER A 60 2.38 5.47 -5.67
N GLY A 61 3.69 5.73 -5.76
CA GLY A 61 4.57 5.72 -4.59
C GLY A 61 4.20 6.82 -3.58
N GLN A 62 4.66 6.66 -2.34
CA GLN A 62 4.50 7.69 -1.32
C GLN A 62 5.62 8.75 -1.43
N GLY A 63 5.24 10.01 -1.57
CA GLY A 63 6.13 11.17 -1.50
C GLY A 63 5.55 12.36 -2.26
N GLN A 64 5.07 13.37 -1.53
CA GLN A 64 4.31 14.48 -2.12
C GLN A 64 5.20 15.61 -2.69
N VAL A 65 6.48 15.66 -2.30
CA VAL A 65 7.39 16.76 -2.66
C VAL A 65 8.68 16.19 -3.23
N GLY A 66 9.01 16.62 -4.45
CA GLY A 66 10.21 16.21 -5.16
C GLY A 66 10.18 14.75 -5.59
N ASN A 67 11.35 14.22 -5.94
CA ASN A 67 11.47 12.84 -6.42
C ASN A 67 11.14 11.83 -5.32
N MET A 68 10.18 10.94 -5.59
CA MET A 68 9.92 9.79 -4.73
C MET A 68 11.14 8.87 -4.68
N LYS A 69 11.49 8.40 -3.49
CA LYS A 69 12.65 7.53 -3.26
C LYS A 69 12.23 6.12 -2.87
N PHE A 70 13.04 5.13 -3.19
CA PHE A 70 12.89 3.75 -2.69
C PHE A 70 13.34 3.62 -1.23
N GLU A 71 12.56 4.24 -0.36
CA GLU A 71 12.72 4.22 1.09
C GLU A 71 11.40 3.79 1.75
N ARG A 72 11.49 3.22 2.95
CA ARG A 72 10.32 2.86 3.79
C ARG A 72 9.27 2.06 3.00
N GLY A 73 8.04 2.57 2.87
CA GLY A 73 6.94 1.91 2.17
C GLY A 73 7.27 1.63 0.70
N ASN A 74 7.84 2.59 -0.03
CA ASN A 74 8.19 2.42 -1.44
C ASN A 74 9.25 1.32 -1.63
N ARG A 75 10.22 1.23 -0.70
CA ARG A 75 11.18 0.13 -0.69
C ARG A 75 10.50 -1.21 -0.42
N ALA A 76 9.57 -1.25 0.54
CA ALA A 76 8.85 -2.46 0.90
C ALA A 76 8.00 -2.99 -0.26
N ILE A 77 7.39 -2.09 -1.07
CA ILE A 77 6.73 -2.48 -2.32
C ILE A 77 7.75 -3.03 -3.30
N ARG A 78 8.79 -2.28 -3.65
CA ARG A 78 9.78 -2.72 -4.65
C ARG A 78 10.39 -4.09 -4.33
N ASP A 79 10.74 -4.31 -3.07
CA ASP A 79 11.47 -5.49 -2.62
C ASP A 79 10.55 -6.62 -2.11
N HIS A 80 9.21 -6.48 -2.26
CA HIS A 80 8.25 -7.38 -1.61
C HIS A 80 8.45 -8.85 -2.01
N ALA A 81 8.59 -9.13 -3.31
CA ALA A 81 8.77 -10.48 -3.83
C ALA A 81 10.09 -11.12 -3.34
N LEU A 82 11.18 -10.32 -3.30
CA LEU A 82 12.48 -10.77 -2.80
C LEU A 82 12.47 -11.04 -1.29
N THR A 83 11.66 -10.29 -0.54
CA THR A 83 11.55 -10.42 0.92
C THR A 83 10.43 -11.36 1.37
N GLY A 84 9.76 -12.04 0.43
CA GLY A 84 8.69 -12.98 0.71
C GLY A 84 7.45 -12.31 1.34
N LYS A 85 7.16 -11.07 0.94
CA LYS A 85 6.00 -10.32 1.42
C LYS A 85 4.94 -10.20 0.33
N ASP A 86 3.71 -10.55 0.69
CA ASP A 86 2.57 -10.37 -0.19
C ASP A 86 2.09 -8.91 -0.20
N LEU A 87 1.54 -8.48 -1.33
CA LEU A 87 0.86 -7.19 -1.46
C LEU A 87 -0.65 -7.39 -1.32
N PHE A 88 -1.31 -6.54 -0.54
CA PHE A 88 -2.76 -6.54 -0.32
C PHE A 88 -3.34 -5.14 -0.35
#